data_AF-A0A7S2IBD0-F1
#
_entry.id   AF-A0A7S2IBD0-F1
#
_cell.length_a   1.000
_cell.length_b   1.000
_cell.length_c   1.000
_cell.angle_alpha   90.00
_cell.angle_beta   90.00
_cell.angle_gamma   90.00
#
_symmetry.space_group_name_H-M   'P 1'
#
loop_
_entity.id
_entity.type
_entity.pdbx_description
1 polymer ?
#
loop_
_entity_poly.entity_id
_entity_poly.type
_entity_poly.pdbx_seq_one_letter_code
_entity_poly.pdbx_strand_id
1 'polypeptide(L)'
;MACCGAGPESAAPPQQRQVFATGAAVILAWAPEDVARHFAARGYPQYAQMWVEHDVAGRRLVHLTRADLEIMGIHRMGDLIGLAEEVAALRKIVENGDRLKDREVIEEHVRAGDGCRKALCEQGERYVLTKNTLQLETYHVARCCCVPCSCCGAEWKTDNIDLERIVDIDTTQMVVGCCKRRCRVDVACQAGTEANSAEARVARKSLFLRFKEGLAFAAQIRAQADERKQVMGSWAGRQRG
;
A
#
# COMPACT_ATOMS: atom_id res chain seq x y z
N MET A 1 -41.35 -20.22 21.44
CA MET A 1 -41.69 -18.91 20.85
C MET A 1 -40.44 -18.05 20.88
N ALA A 2 -39.52 -18.16 19.91
CA ALA A 2 -39.56 -17.69 18.52
C ALA A 2 -39.40 -16.17 18.38
N CYS A 3 -38.17 -15.66 18.55
CA CYS A 3 -37.74 -14.34 18.07
C CYS A 3 -36.24 -14.38 17.72
N CYS A 4 -35.90 -14.82 16.50
CA CYS A 4 -34.59 -14.59 15.89
C CYS A 4 -34.85 -14.07 14.48
N GLY A 5 -35.13 -12.76 14.39
CA GLY A 5 -35.22 -12.06 13.12
C GLY A 5 -33.86 -12.03 12.45
N ALA A 6 -33.72 -12.78 11.36
CA ALA A 6 -32.62 -12.62 10.41
C ALA A 6 -32.79 -11.25 9.75
N GLY A 7 -31.98 -10.28 10.17
CA GLY A 7 -31.87 -9.00 9.48
C GLY A 7 -31.23 -9.20 8.10
N PRO A 8 -31.66 -8.46 7.07
CA PRO A 8 -31.11 -8.60 5.73
C PRO A 8 -29.64 -8.18 5.74
N GLU A 9 -28.79 -9.13 5.35
CA GLU A 9 -27.38 -8.93 5.06
C GLU A 9 -27.28 -7.97 3.88
N SER A 10 -27.08 -6.69 4.19
CA SER A 10 -26.85 -5.62 3.21
C SER A 10 -25.52 -5.88 2.53
N ALA A 11 -25.55 -6.65 1.45
CA ALA A 11 -24.48 -6.77 0.49
C ALA A 11 -24.32 -5.41 -0.20
N ALA A 12 -23.38 -4.61 0.30
CA ALA A 12 -22.95 -3.40 -0.40
C ALA A 12 -22.50 -3.82 -1.81
N PRO A 13 -22.99 -3.14 -2.87
CA PRO A 13 -22.57 -3.46 -4.23
C PRO A 13 -21.07 -3.18 -4.38
N PRO A 14 -20.32 -4.03 -5.11
CA PRO A 14 -18.93 -3.75 -5.43
C PRO A 14 -18.89 -2.47 -6.25
N GLN A 15 -18.38 -1.40 -5.66
CA GLN A 15 -18.18 -0.14 -6.36
C GLN A 15 -17.20 -0.39 -7.50
N GLN A 16 -17.70 -0.22 -8.72
CA GLN A 16 -16.92 -0.36 -9.95
C GLN A 16 -15.73 0.62 -9.91
N ARG A 17 -14.53 0.05 -9.77
CA ARG A 17 -13.25 0.72 -10.00
C ARG A 17 -13.17 1.16 -11.46
N GLN A 18 -13.47 2.43 -11.75
CA GLN A 18 -12.98 3.04 -12.98
C GLN A 18 -11.47 3.27 -12.81
N VAL A 19 -10.71 2.49 -13.57
CA VAL A 19 -9.24 2.55 -13.64
C VAL A 19 -8.87 3.82 -14.39
N PHE A 20 -8.71 4.93 -13.70
CA PHE A 20 -7.98 6.07 -14.24
C PHE A 20 -6.56 5.56 -14.56
N ALA A 21 -6.23 5.48 -15.84
CA ALA A 21 -4.84 5.28 -16.26
C ALA A 21 -4.03 6.39 -15.58
N THR A 22 -3.28 6.01 -14.55
CA THR A 22 -2.57 6.93 -13.69
C THR A 22 -1.59 7.70 -14.58
N GLY A 23 -1.48 9.02 -14.43
CA GLY A 23 -0.60 9.85 -15.27
C GLY A 23 0.83 9.28 -15.43
N ALA A 24 1.30 8.55 -14.41
CA ALA A 24 2.53 7.76 -14.44
C ALA A 24 2.61 6.73 -15.59
N ALA A 25 1.57 5.91 -15.78
CA ALA A 25 1.56 4.86 -16.81
C ALA A 25 1.61 5.46 -18.23
N VAL A 26 0.95 6.62 -18.42
CA VAL A 26 0.96 7.36 -19.68
C VAL A 26 2.36 7.91 -19.95
N ILE A 27 2.98 8.58 -18.96
CA ILE A 27 4.34 9.13 -19.09
C ILE A 27 5.34 8.01 -19.40
N LEU A 28 5.28 6.88 -18.70
CA LEU A 28 6.19 5.75 -18.93
C LEU A 28 6.01 5.07 -20.30
N ALA A 29 4.86 5.26 -20.95
CA ALA A 29 4.57 4.73 -22.27
C ALA A 29 4.93 5.71 -23.41
N TRP A 30 5.40 6.92 -23.09
CA TRP A 30 5.78 7.90 -24.10
C TRP A 30 6.91 7.40 -24.98
N ALA A 31 6.68 7.48 -26.29
CA ALA A 31 7.72 7.38 -27.29
C ALA A 31 8.57 8.68 -27.32
N PRO A 32 9.78 8.66 -27.92
CA PRO A 32 10.62 9.86 -28.03
C PRO A 32 9.89 11.05 -28.69
N GLU A 33 8.99 10.79 -29.64
CA GLU A 33 8.19 11.82 -30.31
C GLU A 33 7.17 12.47 -29.38
N ASP A 34 6.60 11.72 -28.43
CA ASP A 34 5.67 12.25 -27.43
C ASP A 34 6.42 13.11 -26.41
N VAL A 35 7.62 12.71 -26.02
CA VAL A 35 8.53 13.51 -25.18
C VAL A 35 8.86 14.82 -25.87
N ALA A 36 9.29 14.75 -27.14
CA ALA A 36 9.58 15.92 -27.94
C ALA A 36 8.36 16.87 -28.05
N ARG A 37 7.16 16.33 -28.28
CA ARG A 37 5.91 17.10 -28.34
C ARG A 37 5.59 17.77 -27.01
N HIS A 38 5.78 17.07 -25.89
CA HIS A 38 5.55 17.60 -24.54
C HIS A 38 6.45 18.81 -24.26
N PHE A 39 7.75 18.69 -24.52
CA PHE A 39 8.70 19.79 -24.29
C PHE A 39 8.53 20.94 -25.28
N ALA A 40 8.18 20.66 -26.53
CA ALA A 40 7.83 21.71 -27.50
C ALA A 40 6.63 22.54 -27.01
N ALA A 41 5.59 21.88 -26.48
CA ALA A 41 4.42 22.56 -25.91
C ALA A 41 4.75 23.39 -24.65
N ARG A 42 5.86 23.10 -23.97
CA ARG A 42 6.36 23.86 -22.80
C ARG A 42 7.34 24.99 -23.16
N GLY A 43 7.54 25.26 -24.46
CA GLY A 43 8.38 26.38 -24.93
C GLY A 43 9.80 25.97 -25.34
N TYR A 44 10.06 24.68 -25.52
CA TYR A 44 11.36 24.15 -25.91
C TYR A 44 11.37 23.42 -27.28
N PRO A 45 10.75 23.97 -28.35
CA PRO A 45 10.67 23.27 -29.64
C PRO A 45 12.03 23.04 -30.29
N GLN A 46 13.04 23.87 -30.01
CA GLN A 46 14.39 23.74 -30.56
C GLN A 46 15.10 22.45 -30.15
N TYR A 47 14.68 21.82 -29.06
CA TYR A 47 15.27 20.56 -28.56
C TYR A 47 14.45 19.32 -28.95
N ALA A 48 13.39 19.47 -29.76
CA ALA A 48 12.53 18.35 -30.14
C ALA A 48 13.30 17.21 -30.84
N GLN A 49 14.18 17.55 -31.78
CA GLN A 49 14.96 16.58 -32.55
C GLN A 49 15.96 15.81 -31.66
N MET A 50 16.54 16.47 -30.66
CA MET A 50 17.49 15.87 -29.74
C MET A 50 16.87 14.72 -28.93
N TRP A 51 15.62 14.87 -28.47
CA TRP A 51 14.93 13.79 -27.74
C TRP A 51 14.76 12.53 -28.58
N VAL A 52 14.49 12.70 -29.88
CA VAL A 52 14.35 11.61 -30.84
C VAL A 52 15.71 11.00 -31.19
N GLU A 53 16.72 11.84 -31.44
CA GLU A 53 18.09 11.41 -31.80
C GLU A 53 18.76 10.59 -30.70
N HIS A 54 18.55 10.96 -29.43
CA HIS A 54 19.06 10.23 -28.27
C HIS A 54 18.14 9.11 -27.77
N ASP A 55 17.04 8.82 -28.49
CA ASP A 55 16.03 7.80 -28.14
C ASP A 55 15.55 7.93 -26.68
N VAL A 56 15.20 9.15 -26.26
CA VAL A 56 14.71 9.43 -24.91
C VAL A 56 13.21 9.17 -24.84
N ALA A 57 12.86 7.92 -24.59
CA ALA A 57 11.51 7.52 -24.22
C ALA A 57 11.15 7.90 -22.77
N GLY A 58 9.87 7.87 -22.43
CA GLY A 58 9.37 8.27 -21.10
C GLY A 58 10.00 7.52 -19.91
N ARG A 59 10.36 6.24 -20.08
CA ARG A 59 11.11 5.47 -19.06
C ARG A 59 12.51 6.02 -18.81
N ARG A 60 13.21 6.44 -19.86
CA ARG A 60 14.56 7.02 -19.75
C ARG A 60 14.48 8.45 -19.20
N LEU A 61 13.48 9.20 -19.65
CA LEU A 61 13.25 10.59 -19.28
C LEU A 61 13.23 10.80 -17.77
N VAL A 62 12.49 9.96 -17.02
CA VAL A 62 12.39 10.11 -15.56
C VAL A 62 13.72 9.90 -14.83
N HIS A 63 14.69 9.21 -15.44
CA HIS A 63 16.01 8.96 -14.85
C HIS A 63 17.06 9.99 -15.26
N LEU A 64 16.76 10.87 -16.22
CA LEU A 64 17.71 11.87 -16.66
C LEU A 64 18.07 12.83 -15.52
N THR A 65 19.37 13.09 -15.42
CA THR A 65 19.95 14.10 -14.55
C THR A 65 20.25 15.36 -15.35
N ARG A 66 20.53 16.45 -14.64
CA ARG A 66 20.97 17.69 -15.27
C ARG A 66 22.25 17.49 -16.10
N ALA A 67 23.19 16.66 -15.63
CA ALA A 67 24.43 16.40 -16.34
C ALA A 67 24.17 15.68 -17.68
N ASP A 68 23.18 14.78 -17.72
CA ASP A 68 22.79 14.10 -18.97
C ASP A 68 22.26 15.09 -20.01
N LEU A 69 21.49 16.10 -19.59
CA LEU A 69 20.99 17.15 -20.48
C LEU A 69 22.12 18.03 -21.05
N GLU A 70 23.16 18.31 -20.26
CA GLU A 70 24.35 19.02 -20.73
C GLU A 70 25.12 18.18 -21.78
N ILE A 71 25.25 16.87 -21.55
CA ILE A 71 25.89 15.93 -22.48
C ILE A 71 25.09 15.81 -23.80
N MET A 72 23.75 15.90 -23.73
CA MET A 72 22.87 15.94 -24.89
C MET A 72 22.92 17.26 -25.68
N GLY A 73 23.75 18.23 -25.27
CA GLY A 73 24.00 19.47 -26.01
C GLY A 73 23.19 20.69 -25.53
N ILE A 74 22.53 20.61 -24.36
CA ILE A 74 21.82 21.76 -23.79
C ILE A 74 22.78 22.60 -22.95
N HIS A 75 23.39 23.61 -23.58
CA HIS A 75 24.36 24.49 -22.92
C HIS A 75 23.79 25.82 -22.42
N ARG A 76 22.58 26.20 -22.87
CA ARG A 76 21.93 27.43 -22.42
C ARG A 76 21.39 27.24 -21.01
N MET A 77 21.97 27.97 -20.05
CA MET A 77 21.66 27.82 -18.62
C MET A 77 20.16 27.92 -18.28
N GLY A 78 19.45 28.89 -18.86
CA GLY A 78 18.01 29.06 -18.61
C GLY A 78 17.19 27.86 -19.07
N ASP A 79 17.44 27.39 -20.30
CA ASP A 79 16.75 26.25 -20.89
C ASP A 79 17.10 24.95 -20.13
N LEU A 80 18.36 24.79 -19.74
CA LEU A 80 18.82 23.64 -18.95
C LEU A 80 18.09 23.54 -17.60
N ILE A 81 17.98 24.65 -16.87
CA ILE A 81 17.27 24.69 -15.59
C ILE A 81 15.79 24.35 -15.80
N GLY A 82 15.13 25.00 -16.76
CA GLY A 82 13.70 24.79 -17.01
C GLY A 82 13.38 23.36 -17.47
N LEU A 83 14.23 22.75 -18.30
CA LEU A 83 14.09 21.35 -18.70
C LEU A 83 14.31 20.40 -17.52
N ALA A 84 15.33 20.64 -16.69
CA ALA A 84 15.61 19.83 -15.50
C ALA A 84 14.45 19.88 -14.48
N GLU A 85 13.84 21.05 -14.28
CA GLU A 85 12.67 21.22 -13.41
C GLU A 85 11.45 20.46 -13.94
N GLU A 86 11.19 20.51 -15.24
CA GLU A 86 10.08 19.78 -15.86
C GLU A 86 10.31 18.26 -15.80
N VAL A 87 11.53 17.78 -16.04
CA VAL A 87 11.90 16.36 -15.83
C VAL A 87 11.66 15.95 -14.38
N ALA A 88 12.06 16.78 -13.41
CA ALA A 88 11.81 16.51 -11.99
C ALA A 88 10.32 16.50 -11.65
N ALA A 89 9.50 17.35 -12.28
CA ALA A 89 8.05 17.34 -12.11
C ALA A 89 7.42 16.05 -12.65
N LEU A 90 7.82 15.61 -13.86
CA LEU A 90 7.37 14.36 -14.45
C LEU A 90 7.78 13.14 -13.60
N ARG A 91 9.01 13.14 -13.07
CA ARG A 91 9.48 12.13 -12.13
C ARG A 91 8.58 12.01 -10.91
N LYS A 92 8.21 13.14 -10.29
CA LYS A 92 7.29 13.15 -9.13
C LYS A 92 5.91 12.58 -9.49
N ILE A 93 5.39 12.83 -10.69
CA ILE A 93 4.11 12.24 -11.14
C ILE A 93 4.23 10.72 -11.24
N VAL A 94 5.33 10.22 -11.81
CA VAL A 94 5.59 8.78 -11.94
C VAL A 94 5.74 8.12 -10.56
N GLU A 95 6.58 8.68 -9.70
CA GLU A 95 6.80 8.20 -8.32
C GLU A 95 5.49 8.18 -7.51
N ASN A 96 4.67 9.22 -7.64
CA ASN A 96 3.36 9.26 -6.98
C ASN A 96 2.39 8.24 -7.56
N GLY A 97 2.41 8.00 -8.86
CA GLY A 97 1.57 6.99 -9.49
C GLY A 97 1.92 5.58 -9.04
N ASP A 98 3.20 5.27 -8.88
CA ASP A 98 3.65 3.98 -8.34
C ASP A 98 3.27 3.83 -6.86
N ARG A 99 3.43 4.89 -6.07
CA ARG A 99 2.92 4.93 -4.67
C ARG A 99 1.42 4.73 -4.57
N LEU A 100 0.64 5.22 -5.53
CA LEU A 100 -0.81 5.03 -5.56
C LEU A 100 -1.19 3.59 -5.91
N LYS A 101 -0.46 2.95 -6.82
CA LYS A 101 -0.65 1.51 -7.11
C LYS A 101 -0.36 0.65 -5.88
N ASP A 102 0.65 1.02 -5.11
CA ASP A 102 1.01 0.32 -3.87
C ASP A 102 -0.06 0.47 -2.79
N ARG A 103 -0.82 1.57 -2.82
CA ARG A 103 -1.94 1.86 -1.90
C ARG A 103 -3.29 1.28 -2.36
N GLU A 104 -3.31 0.52 -3.44
CA GLU A 104 -4.53 -0.15 -3.89
C GLU A 104 -4.99 -1.15 -2.83
N VAL A 105 -6.14 -0.87 -2.22
CA VAL A 105 -6.77 -1.73 -1.20
C VAL A 105 -7.28 -3.00 -1.87
N ILE A 106 -6.75 -4.15 -1.48
CA ILE A 106 -7.21 -5.46 -1.97
C ILE A 106 -8.46 -5.87 -1.20
N GLU A 107 -8.37 -5.82 0.11
CA GLU A 107 -9.46 -6.22 1.01
C GLU A 107 -9.45 -5.33 2.26
N GLU A 108 -10.64 -4.99 2.74
CA GLU A 108 -10.84 -4.13 3.91
C GLU A 108 -11.93 -4.73 4.81
N HIS A 109 -11.62 -4.82 6.10
CA HIS A 109 -12.54 -5.26 7.14
C HIS A 109 -12.73 -4.14 8.15
N VAL A 110 -13.96 -3.63 8.28
CA VAL A 110 -14.34 -2.60 9.24
C VAL A 110 -15.18 -3.22 10.36
N ARG A 111 -15.00 -2.76 11.59
CA ARG A 111 -15.65 -3.31 12.80
C ARG A 111 -15.23 -4.76 13.09
N ALA A 112 -13.98 -5.08 12.79
CA ALA A 112 -13.38 -6.32 13.23
C ALA A 112 -13.14 -6.29 14.75
N GLY A 113 -13.14 -7.45 15.41
CA GLY A 113 -13.05 -7.50 16.86
C GLY A 113 -13.74 -8.73 17.47
N ASP A 114 -13.45 -8.95 18.75
CA ASP A 114 -13.92 -10.09 19.51
C ASP A 114 -15.46 -10.16 19.67
N GLY A 115 -16.14 -9.01 19.50
CA GLY A 115 -17.60 -8.90 19.49
C GLY A 115 -18.24 -8.96 20.87
N CYS A 116 -17.57 -8.43 21.90
CA CYS A 116 -18.14 -8.37 23.26
C CYS A 116 -19.32 -7.36 23.36
N ARG A 117 -20.29 -7.71 24.21
CA ARG A 117 -21.73 -7.36 24.11
C ARG A 117 -22.20 -6.05 24.76
N LYS A 118 -21.32 -5.14 25.17
CA LYS A 118 -21.80 -3.86 25.75
C LYS A 118 -22.02 -2.83 24.64
N ALA A 119 -23.12 -2.08 24.70
CA ALA A 119 -23.50 -1.06 23.72
C ALA A 119 -22.47 0.07 23.52
N LEU A 120 -21.39 0.09 24.31
CA LEU A 120 -20.22 0.95 24.13
C LEU A 120 -19.12 0.33 23.23
N CYS A 121 -19.31 -0.88 22.68
CA CYS A 121 -18.32 -1.62 21.89
C CYS A 121 -18.49 -1.50 20.37
N GLU A 122 -19.20 -0.47 19.87
CA GLU A 122 -19.36 -0.26 18.41
C GLU A 122 -18.06 0.18 17.71
N GLN A 123 -17.02 0.52 18.48
CA GLN A 123 -15.69 0.85 17.97
C GLN A 123 -14.89 -0.44 17.76
N GLY A 124 -15.12 -1.09 16.62
CA GLY A 124 -14.31 -2.22 16.19
C GLY A 124 -13.02 -1.77 15.48
N GLU A 125 -12.07 -2.68 15.41
CA GLU A 125 -10.82 -2.53 14.69
C GLU A 125 -11.06 -2.49 13.18
N ARG A 126 -10.10 -1.92 12.45
CA ARG A 126 -10.11 -1.88 10.99
C ARG A 126 -8.83 -2.49 10.46
N TYR A 127 -8.97 -3.41 9.51
CA TYR A 127 -7.84 -4.06 8.84
C TYR A 127 -7.91 -3.77 7.36
N VAL A 128 -6.81 -3.26 6.80
CA VAL A 128 -6.70 -2.93 5.38
C VAL A 128 -5.51 -3.68 4.80
N LEU A 129 -5.77 -4.58 3.86
CA LEU A 129 -4.73 -5.24 3.08
C LEU A 129 -4.57 -4.50 1.76
N THR A 130 -3.37 -4.00 1.52
CA THR A 130 -2.94 -3.47 0.21
C THR A 130 -1.97 -4.44 -0.46
N LYS A 131 -1.48 -4.11 -1.65
CA LYS A 131 -0.49 -4.93 -2.36
C LYS A 131 0.83 -5.10 -1.61
N ASN A 132 1.23 -4.12 -0.80
CA ASN A 132 2.54 -4.11 -0.16
C ASN A 132 2.48 -4.08 1.37
N THR A 133 1.35 -3.64 1.95
CA THR A 133 1.23 -3.44 3.40
C THR A 133 -0.09 -3.98 3.94
N LEU A 134 -0.03 -4.53 5.16
CA LEU A 134 -1.16 -4.83 6.00
C LEU A 134 -1.25 -3.75 7.09
N GLN A 135 -2.31 -2.95 7.06
CA GLN A 135 -2.57 -1.90 8.05
C GLN A 135 -3.58 -2.40 9.08
N LEU A 136 -3.24 -2.25 10.36
CA LEU A 136 -4.08 -2.60 11.50
C LEU A 136 -4.37 -1.34 12.30
N GLU A 137 -5.64 -0.92 12.34
CA GLU A 137 -6.10 0.16 13.19
C GLU A 137 -6.80 -0.42 14.42
N THR A 138 -6.16 -0.28 15.58
CA THR A 138 -6.67 -0.71 16.87
C THR A 138 -7.11 0.50 17.68
N TYR A 139 -8.29 0.38 18.31
CA TYR A 139 -8.83 1.41 19.17
C TYR A 139 -8.49 1.13 20.64
N HIS A 140 -7.79 2.07 21.28
CA HIS A 140 -7.41 1.97 22.68
C HIS A 140 -8.19 2.98 23.51
N VAL A 141 -8.97 2.48 24.48
CA VAL A 141 -9.64 3.31 25.49
C VAL A 141 -8.73 3.46 26.70
N ALA A 142 -8.45 4.70 27.10
CA ALA A 142 -7.68 4.96 28.30
C ALA A 142 -8.36 4.34 29.52
N ARG A 143 -7.56 3.76 30.42
CA ARG A 143 -8.06 3.16 31.66
C ARG A 143 -7.82 4.12 32.81
N CYS A 144 -8.86 4.44 33.57
CA CYS A 144 -8.78 5.14 34.84
C CYS A 144 -9.25 4.19 35.94
N CYS A 145 -8.50 4.05 37.03
CA CYS A 145 -8.84 3.14 38.14
C CYS A 145 -9.10 1.68 37.68
N CYS A 146 -8.30 1.17 36.74
CA CYS A 146 -8.45 -0.16 36.13
C CYS A 146 -9.72 -0.40 35.30
N VAL A 147 -10.55 0.62 35.09
CA VAL A 147 -11.76 0.55 34.26
C VAL A 147 -11.56 1.40 33.00
N PRO A 148 -12.01 0.96 31.81
CA PRO A 148 -12.03 1.82 30.63
C PRO A 148 -12.83 3.10 30.93
N CYS A 149 -12.18 4.27 30.97
CA CYS A 149 -12.86 5.54 31.18
C CYS A 149 -13.02 6.26 29.84
N SER A 150 -14.26 6.47 29.42
CA SER A 150 -14.57 7.36 28.30
C SER A 150 -14.14 8.81 28.54
N CYS A 151 -13.98 9.20 29.82
CA CYS A 151 -13.54 10.53 30.24
C CYS A 151 -12.07 10.85 29.93
N CYS A 152 -11.21 9.82 29.89
CA CYS A 152 -9.76 9.98 29.73
C CYS A 152 -9.32 10.01 28.26
N GLY A 153 -10.28 10.09 27.33
CA GLY A 153 -10.04 10.03 25.90
C GLY A 153 -9.78 8.61 25.42
N ALA A 154 -9.64 8.49 24.10
CA ALA A 154 -9.28 7.27 23.43
C ALA A 154 -8.36 7.61 22.26
N GLU A 155 -7.49 6.67 21.93
CA GLU A 155 -6.51 6.83 20.87
C GLU A 155 -6.66 5.71 19.83
N TRP A 156 -6.53 6.09 18.57
CA TRP A 156 -6.37 5.13 17.48
C TRP A 156 -4.89 4.87 17.29
N LYS A 157 -4.52 3.59 17.27
CA LYS A 157 -3.17 3.16 16.95
C LYS A 157 -3.18 2.46 15.60
N THR A 158 -2.38 2.95 14.66
CA THR A 158 -2.20 2.32 13.34
C THR A 158 -0.84 1.62 13.28
N ASP A 159 -0.86 0.30 13.17
CA ASP A 159 0.32 -0.50 12.86
C ASP A 159 0.36 -0.79 11.36
N ASN A 160 1.45 -0.42 10.68
CA ASN A 160 1.69 -0.73 9.27
C ASN A 160 2.72 -1.86 9.18
N ILE A 161 2.33 -3.00 8.63
CA ILE A 161 3.19 -4.18 8.50
C ILE A 161 3.49 -4.39 7.02
N ASP A 162 4.76 -4.29 6.63
CA ASP A 162 5.18 -4.63 5.27
C ASP A 162 5.02 -6.13 5.04
N LEU A 163 4.42 -6.52 3.92
CA LEU A 163 4.15 -7.94 3.63
C LEU A 163 5.43 -8.78 3.52
N GLU A 164 6.54 -8.14 3.12
CA GLU A 164 7.87 -8.77 3.08
C GLU A 164 8.36 -9.21 4.45
N ARG A 165 7.94 -8.52 5.52
CA ARG A 165 8.37 -8.79 6.91
C ARG A 165 7.53 -9.87 7.58
N ILE A 166 6.46 -10.33 6.94
CA ILE A 166 5.61 -11.39 7.48
C ILE A 166 6.35 -12.72 7.34
N VAL A 167 6.63 -13.34 8.48
CA VAL A 167 7.31 -14.64 8.55
C VAL A 167 6.30 -15.76 8.45
N ASP A 168 5.21 -15.65 9.21
CA ASP A 168 4.22 -16.70 9.36
C ASP A 168 2.83 -16.13 9.68
N ILE A 169 1.80 -16.90 9.33
CA ILE A 169 0.40 -16.56 9.56
C ILE A 169 -0.32 -17.80 10.09
N ASP A 170 -0.73 -17.75 11.34
CA ASP A 170 -1.50 -18.80 12.01
C ASP A 170 -2.98 -18.43 12.05
N THR A 171 -3.86 -19.43 11.96
CA THR A 171 -5.31 -19.22 12.16
C THR A 171 -5.84 -20.15 13.23
N THR A 172 -6.45 -19.57 14.27
CA THR A 172 -7.09 -20.32 15.35
C THR A 172 -8.59 -20.07 15.34
N GLN A 173 -9.37 -21.15 15.22
CA GLN A 173 -10.82 -21.07 15.39
C GLN A 173 -11.14 -20.95 16.88
N MET A 174 -12.00 -20.00 17.22
CA MET A 174 -12.46 -19.82 18.59
C MET A 174 -13.95 -19.49 18.66
N VAL A 175 -14.56 -19.77 19.79
CA VAL A 175 -15.94 -19.38 20.09
C VAL A 175 -15.87 -18.27 21.14
N VAL A 176 -16.23 -17.05 20.76
CA VAL A 176 -16.23 -15.89 21.66
C VAL A 176 -17.68 -15.50 21.96
N GLY A 177 -18.01 -15.43 23.25
CA GLY A 177 -19.35 -15.06 23.73
C GLY A 177 -20.45 -16.09 23.41
N CYS A 178 -21.68 -15.59 23.29
CA CYS A 178 -22.90 -16.38 23.11
C CYS A 178 -23.09 -16.80 21.62
N CYS A 179 -22.26 -17.75 21.17
CA CYS A 179 -22.50 -18.59 20.00
C CYS A 179 -22.05 -18.10 18.61
N LYS A 180 -21.12 -17.14 18.48
CA LYS A 180 -20.52 -16.79 17.17
C LYS A 180 -19.11 -17.36 17.03
N ARG A 181 -18.88 -18.15 15.97
CA ARG A 181 -17.55 -18.65 15.61
C ARG A 181 -16.71 -17.50 15.07
N ARG A 182 -15.56 -17.29 15.68
CA ARG A 182 -14.56 -16.30 15.28
C ARG A 182 -13.30 -17.01 14.80
N CYS A 183 -12.52 -16.32 13.98
CA CYS A 183 -11.17 -16.72 13.61
C CYS A 183 -10.22 -15.66 14.17
N ARG A 184 -9.26 -16.11 14.97
CA ARG A 184 -8.10 -15.31 15.34
C ARG A 184 -7.01 -15.59 14.32
N VAL A 185 -6.56 -14.56 13.63
CA VAL A 185 -5.43 -14.62 12.70
C VAL A 185 -4.22 -14.02 13.40
N ASP A 186 -3.18 -14.82 13.65
CA ASP A 186 -1.95 -14.35 14.28
C ASP A 186 -0.89 -14.17 13.19
N VAL A 187 -0.50 -12.92 12.93
CA VAL A 187 0.53 -12.54 11.97
C VAL A 187 1.84 -12.35 12.72
N ALA A 188 2.82 -13.21 12.44
CA ALA A 188 4.18 -13.09 12.94
C ALA A 188 5.01 -12.27 11.96
N CYS A 189 5.56 -11.14 12.41
CA CYS A 189 6.39 -10.27 11.59
C CYS A 189 7.71 -9.92 12.29
N GLN A 190 8.77 -9.73 11.51
CA GLN A 190 10.05 -9.27 12.03
C GLN A 190 9.91 -7.82 12.53
N ALA A 191 10.30 -7.54 13.77
CA ALA A 191 10.29 -6.21 14.36
C ALA A 191 11.70 -5.59 14.43
N GLY A 192 11.77 -4.26 14.38
CA GLY A 192 13.02 -3.48 14.47
C GLY A 192 13.47 -2.87 13.14
N THR A 193 14.46 -1.98 13.24
CA THR A 193 15.16 -1.34 12.10
C THR A 193 16.18 -2.27 11.46
N GLU A 194 16.67 -3.28 12.20
CA GLU A 194 17.58 -4.32 11.74
C GLU A 194 16.82 -5.55 11.22
N ALA A 195 15.79 -5.34 10.40
CA ALA A 195 14.88 -6.39 9.94
C ALA A 195 15.60 -7.54 9.20
N ASN A 196 16.81 -7.30 8.66
CA ASN A 196 17.60 -8.30 7.95
C ASN A 196 18.60 -9.05 8.84
N SER A 197 18.69 -8.72 10.14
CA SER A 197 19.53 -9.48 11.07
C SER A 197 18.85 -10.80 11.44
N ALA A 198 19.62 -11.87 11.55
CA ALA A 198 19.14 -13.16 12.04
C ALA A 198 18.59 -13.08 13.48
N GLU A 199 18.92 -12.01 14.21
CA GLU A 199 18.48 -11.75 15.58
C GLU A 199 17.21 -10.88 15.67
N ALA A 200 16.57 -10.56 14.55
CA ALA A 200 15.37 -9.74 14.53
C ALA A 200 14.25 -10.38 15.39
N ARG A 201 13.79 -9.63 16.40
CA ARG A 201 12.71 -10.09 17.29
C ARG A 201 11.43 -10.28 16.48
N VAL A 202 10.78 -11.43 16.62
CA VAL A 202 9.47 -11.67 16.00
C VAL A 202 8.39 -11.02 16.87
N ALA A 203 7.68 -10.04 16.32
CA ALA A 203 6.45 -9.51 16.90
C ALA A 203 5.25 -10.28 16.36
N ARG A 204 4.28 -10.57 17.22
CA ARG A 204 3.01 -11.20 16.83
C ARG A 204 1.87 -10.20 16.96
N LYS A 205 1.06 -10.10 15.91
CA LYS A 205 -0.13 -9.24 15.84
C LYS A 205 -1.36 -10.12 15.62
N SER A 206 -2.42 -9.89 16.38
CA SER A 206 -3.63 -10.72 16.34
C SER A 206 -4.79 -9.94 15.74
N LEU A 207 -5.47 -10.54 14.77
CA LEU A 207 -6.66 -10.00 14.13
C LEU A 207 -7.87 -10.88 14.49
N PHE A 208 -9.04 -10.28 14.67
CA PHE A 208 -10.27 -10.99 15.04
C PHE A 208 -11.37 -10.77 14.01
N LEU A 209 -11.66 -11.81 13.23
CA LEU A 209 -12.65 -11.77 12.16
C LEU A 209 -13.73 -12.84 12.39
N ARG A 210 -14.82 -12.81 11.62
CA ARG A 210 -15.75 -13.95 11.60
C ARG A 210 -15.03 -15.16 11.01
N PHE A 211 -15.46 -16.36 11.39
CA PHE A 211 -14.72 -17.59 11.05
C PHE A 211 -14.36 -17.72 9.56
N LYS A 212 -15.35 -17.59 8.67
CA LYS A 212 -15.13 -17.71 7.21
C LYS A 212 -14.28 -16.56 6.66
N GLU A 213 -14.59 -15.32 7.06
CA GLU A 213 -13.86 -14.11 6.66
C GLU A 213 -12.39 -14.18 7.06
N GLY A 214 -12.09 -14.59 8.31
CA GLY A 214 -10.72 -14.68 8.80
C GLY A 214 -9.88 -15.76 8.12
N LEU A 215 -10.47 -16.89 7.73
CA LEU A 215 -9.77 -17.90 6.93
C LEU A 215 -9.45 -17.40 5.52
N ALA A 216 -10.41 -16.75 4.86
CA ALA A 216 -10.21 -16.18 3.54
C ALA A 216 -9.16 -15.06 3.57
N PHE A 217 -9.27 -14.15 4.54
CA PHE A 217 -8.34 -13.04 4.70
C PHE A 217 -6.92 -13.53 5.03
N ALA A 218 -6.75 -14.53 5.90
CA ALA A 218 -5.44 -15.13 6.17
C ALA A 218 -4.82 -15.76 4.91
N ALA A 219 -5.62 -16.45 4.10
CA ALA A 219 -5.15 -17.02 2.83
C ALA A 219 -4.71 -15.93 1.84
N GLN A 220 -5.44 -14.81 1.76
CA GLN A 220 -5.07 -13.68 0.93
C GLN A 220 -3.78 -12.99 1.40
N ILE A 221 -3.61 -12.77 2.71
CA ILE A 221 -2.37 -12.18 3.25
C ILE A 221 -1.19 -13.10 2.90
N ARG A 222 -1.31 -14.43 3.05
CA ARG A 222 -0.25 -15.37 2.65
C ARG A 222 0.07 -15.25 1.16
N ALA A 223 -0.93 -15.30 0.30
CA ALA A 223 -0.74 -15.20 -1.15
C ALA A 223 -0.03 -13.91 -1.57
N GLN A 224 -0.44 -12.76 -1.00
CA GLN A 224 0.18 -11.47 -1.29
C GLN A 224 1.61 -11.36 -0.71
N ALA A 225 1.85 -11.90 0.49
CA ALA A 225 3.19 -11.92 1.08
C ALA A 225 4.16 -12.80 0.25
N ASP A 226 3.70 -13.96 -0.24
CA ASP A 226 4.51 -14.85 -1.06
C ASP A 226 4.81 -14.25 -2.44
N GLU A 227 3.80 -13.69 -3.11
CA GLU A 227 3.96 -12.97 -4.38
C GLU A 227 5.01 -11.85 -4.24
N ARG A 228 4.92 -11.08 -3.16
CA ARG A 228 5.86 -9.98 -2.89
C ARG A 228 7.30 -10.47 -2.66
N LYS A 229 7.47 -11.55 -1.89
CA LYS A 229 8.78 -12.16 -1.65
C LYS A 229 9.41 -12.69 -2.95
N GLN A 230 8.61 -13.27 -3.84
CA GLN A 230 9.11 -13.73 -5.15
C GLN A 230 9.60 -12.58 -6.02
N VAL A 231 8.84 -11.47 -6.07
CA VAL A 231 9.27 -10.26 -6.77
C VAL A 231 10.62 -9.82 -6.19
N MET A 232 10.73 -9.57 -4.89
CA MET A 232 12.00 -9.09 -4.30
C MET A 232 13.18 -10.05 -4.46
N GLY A 233 12.95 -11.36 -4.35
CA GLY A 233 13.98 -12.38 -4.58
C GLY A 233 14.56 -12.34 -5.99
N SER A 234 13.72 -12.07 -7.00
CA SER A 234 14.16 -11.96 -8.39
C SER A 234 15.07 -10.74 -8.64
N TRP A 235 14.85 -9.64 -7.93
CA TRP A 235 15.68 -8.43 -8.03
C TRP A 235 17.04 -8.62 -7.36
N ALA A 236 17.08 -9.25 -6.19
CA ALA A 236 18.33 -9.52 -5.47
C ALA A 236 19.26 -10.52 -6.18
N GLY A 237 18.72 -11.36 -7.08
CA GLY A 237 19.52 -12.23 -7.96
C GLY A 237 20.15 -11.45 -9.11
N ARG A 238 19.46 -10.44 -9.66
CA ARG A 238 19.92 -9.69 -10.83
C ARG A 238 21.05 -8.70 -10.55
N GLN A 239 21.17 -8.19 -9.33
CA GLN A 239 22.24 -7.25 -8.96
C GLN A 239 23.59 -7.93 -8.65
N ARG A 240 23.65 -9.26 -8.61
CA ARG A 240 24.85 -10.05 -8.28
C ARG A 240 25.52 -10.70 -9.49
N GLY A 241 24.99 -10.51 -10.70
CA GLY A 241 25.58 -10.96 -11.96
C GLY A 241 25.96 -9.77 -12.83
#